data_AF-A0A3M0XLC6-F1
#
_entry.id   AF-A0A3M0XLC6-F1
#
_cell.length_a   1.000
_cell.length_b   1.000
_cell.length_c   1.000
_cell.angle_alpha   90.00
_cell.angle_beta   90.00
_cell.angle_gamma   90.00
#
_symmetry.space_group_name_H-M   'P 1'
#
loop_
_entity.id
_entity.type
_entity.pdbx_description
1 polymer ?
#
loop_
_entity_poly.entity_id
_entity_poly.type
_entity_poly.pdbx_seq_one_letter_code
_entity_poly.pdbx_strand_id
1 'polypeptide(L)'
;MSKRKLNWWQNEELKVLKDLCLKAQSWRELRQAFEDNKDKFSQGRSWESVRARCRRHPHWVSHFANLDPPKIEKEESISQALSDFLFRTRTLAEIAKKFKIDEAEARALLSSPPDGYHLRIQQNEYGEDVFILLPNLDNALKVKERIWTPKIQPTQPYLAIEFPNDLRWKKLNIVPMADVDFGDPQHDAETFDEYINWISRTPHVFVFFNGNIFKKFSRAEADMMGEKVVELQNKLARIAHKILWAQAGTNEEANQRLNFDPLQVICEDFNIPYFTEPVYVDILWQSHIFTFFCIHGRSNAITKGGRLNAVIRPIVFQEFVMFVVMAHIKDKMMNKIIRICRNPQEFNLEHKIQYLIICPSFRRYFGSETARKGYRPFSIGTVSCRLYRDGFYRTSN
;
A
#
# COMPACT_ATOMS: atom_id res chain seq x y z
N MET A 1 -14.42 16.97 -20.86
CA MET A 1 -13.99 16.31 -19.61
C MET A 1 -12.64 15.64 -19.83
N SER A 2 -11.62 16.13 -19.13
CA SER A 2 -10.20 15.83 -19.37
C SER A 2 -9.81 14.46 -18.83
N LYS A 3 -9.51 13.51 -19.72
CA LYS A 3 -8.83 12.24 -19.40
C LYS A 3 -7.44 12.60 -18.87
N ARG A 4 -7.18 12.38 -17.58
CA ARG A 4 -5.80 12.37 -17.06
C ARG A 4 -5.08 11.18 -17.71
N LYS A 5 -4.33 11.47 -18.78
CA LYS A 5 -3.48 10.51 -19.50
C LYS A 5 -2.54 9.85 -18.49
N LEU A 6 -2.53 8.51 -18.43
CA LEU A 6 -1.38 7.81 -17.86
C LEU A 6 -0.12 8.35 -18.54
N ASN A 7 1.01 8.35 -17.84
CA ASN A 7 2.30 8.90 -18.27
C ASN A 7 2.97 8.08 -19.41
N TRP A 8 2.17 7.54 -20.33
CA TRP A 8 2.58 6.83 -21.53
C TRP A 8 3.20 7.82 -22.51
N TRP A 9 4.35 7.45 -23.06
CA TRP A 9 4.94 8.15 -24.19
C TRP A 9 3.95 8.11 -25.36
N GLN A 10 3.56 9.27 -25.86
CA GLN A 10 2.72 9.37 -27.04
C GLN A 10 3.54 8.95 -28.27
N ASN A 11 2.88 8.40 -29.29
CA ASN A 11 3.56 7.94 -30.51
C ASN A 11 4.37 9.06 -31.18
N GLU A 12 3.90 10.30 -31.08
CA GLU A 12 4.58 11.50 -31.56
C GLU A 12 5.87 11.78 -30.77
N GLU A 13 5.84 11.68 -29.45
CA GLU A 13 7.02 11.85 -28.59
C GLU A 13 8.07 10.77 -28.87
N LEU A 14 7.63 9.52 -29.12
CA LEU A 14 8.53 8.43 -29.47
C LEU A 14 9.18 8.65 -30.83
N LYS A 15 8.45 9.22 -31.79
CA LYS A 15 8.98 9.57 -33.11
C LYS A 15 10.04 10.68 -32.99
N VAL A 16 9.74 11.73 -32.23
CA VAL A 16 10.69 12.82 -31.95
C VAL A 16 11.94 12.26 -31.26
N LEU A 17 11.77 11.48 -30.19
CA LEU A 17 12.90 10.91 -29.47
C LEU A 17 13.75 10.00 -30.35
N LYS A 18 13.12 9.15 -31.16
CA LYS A 18 13.84 8.29 -32.12
C LYS A 18 14.68 9.13 -33.09
N ASP A 19 14.11 10.19 -33.66
CA ASP A 19 14.84 11.09 -34.57
C ASP A 19 16.00 11.80 -33.88
N LEU A 20 15.84 12.24 -32.63
CA LEU A 20 16.91 12.84 -31.85
C LEU A 20 18.03 11.82 -31.58
N CYS A 21 17.69 10.59 -31.21
CA CYS A 21 18.68 9.53 -30.98
C CYS A 21 19.47 9.20 -32.25
N LEU A 22 18.82 9.13 -33.41
CA LEU A 22 19.48 8.84 -34.68
C LEU A 22 20.40 9.99 -35.17
N LYS A 23 20.14 11.23 -34.74
CA LYS A 23 20.94 12.41 -35.12
C LYS A 23 22.10 12.68 -34.18
N ALA A 24 21.92 12.44 -32.88
CA ALA A 24 22.98 12.61 -31.90
C ALA A 24 24.12 11.59 -32.14
N GLN A 25 25.34 11.97 -31.82
CA GLN A 25 26.51 11.06 -31.83
C GLN A 25 26.84 10.57 -30.42
N SER A 26 26.41 11.27 -29.38
CA SER A 26 26.70 10.92 -27.99
C SER A 26 25.51 11.15 -27.07
N TRP A 27 25.57 10.59 -25.85
CA TRP A 27 24.58 10.86 -24.81
C TRP A 27 24.52 12.35 -24.42
N ARG A 28 25.65 13.07 -24.51
CA ARG A 28 25.72 14.51 -24.23
C ARG A 28 24.96 15.31 -25.29
N GLU A 29 25.19 14.99 -26.56
CA GLU A 29 24.45 15.61 -27.67
C GLU A 29 22.97 15.28 -27.62
N LEU A 30 22.61 14.04 -27.27
CA LEU A 30 21.21 13.65 -27.11
C LEU A 30 20.55 14.42 -25.97
N ARG A 31 21.26 14.66 -24.85
CA ARG A 31 20.75 15.47 -23.74
C ARG A 31 20.51 16.91 -24.18
N GLN A 32 21.48 17.52 -24.86
CA GLN A 32 21.33 18.88 -25.38
C GLN A 32 20.16 18.97 -26.36
N ALA A 33 20.08 18.03 -27.31
CA ALA A 33 19.02 17.99 -28.30
C ALA A 33 17.63 17.75 -27.67
N PHE A 34 17.56 17.00 -26.56
CA PHE A 34 16.34 16.87 -25.78
C PHE A 34 15.92 18.20 -25.13
N GLU A 35 16.85 18.91 -24.46
CA GLU A 35 16.55 20.21 -23.84
C GLU A 35 16.14 21.26 -24.88
N ASP A 36 16.79 21.26 -26.05
CA ASP A 36 16.46 22.15 -27.18
C ASP A 36 15.08 21.84 -27.81
N ASN A 37 14.52 20.65 -27.55
CA ASN A 37 13.23 20.20 -28.07
C ASN A 37 12.23 19.88 -26.95
N LYS A 38 12.44 20.41 -25.74
CA LYS A 38 11.66 20.08 -24.54
C LYS A 38 10.17 20.39 -24.69
N ASP A 39 9.85 21.40 -25.49
CA ASP A 39 8.50 21.83 -25.87
C ASP A 39 7.73 20.78 -26.67
N LYS A 40 8.43 19.86 -27.36
CA LYS A 40 7.82 18.76 -28.13
C LYS A 40 7.46 17.55 -27.28
N PHE A 41 7.80 17.57 -25.99
CA PHE A 41 7.47 16.53 -25.04
C PHE A 41 6.36 17.01 -24.09
N SER A 42 5.55 16.07 -23.61
CA SER A 42 4.56 16.33 -22.58
C SER A 42 5.21 16.94 -21.33
N GLN A 43 4.54 17.93 -20.73
CA GLN A 43 5.06 18.60 -19.54
C GLN A 43 5.42 17.58 -18.45
N GLY A 44 6.64 17.69 -17.92
CA GLY A 44 7.16 16.81 -16.86
C GLY A 44 8.05 15.67 -17.33
N ARG A 45 8.41 15.56 -18.62
CA ARG A 45 9.48 14.64 -19.04
C ARG A 45 10.83 15.14 -18.54
N SER A 46 11.48 14.34 -17.70
CA SER A 46 12.86 14.55 -17.27
C SER A 46 13.83 13.83 -18.21
N TRP A 47 15.11 14.24 -18.18
CA TRP A 47 16.17 13.58 -18.93
C TRP A 47 16.32 12.10 -18.54
N GLU A 48 16.08 11.76 -17.28
CA GLU A 48 16.12 10.39 -16.76
C GLU A 48 15.02 9.54 -17.40
N SER A 49 13.83 10.10 -17.60
CA SER A 49 12.73 9.44 -18.31
C SER A 49 13.09 9.15 -19.77
N VAL A 50 13.72 10.11 -20.45
CA VAL A 50 14.23 9.98 -21.83
C VAL A 50 15.28 8.88 -21.89
N ARG A 51 16.26 8.91 -20.99
CA ARG A 51 17.37 7.95 -20.93
C ARG A 51 16.85 6.53 -20.65
N ALA A 52 15.94 6.37 -19.70
CA ALA A 52 15.29 5.10 -19.41
C ALA A 52 14.51 4.57 -20.62
N ARG A 53 13.87 5.46 -21.39
CA ARG A 53 13.18 5.06 -22.62
C ARG A 53 14.14 4.60 -23.71
N CYS A 54 15.25 5.30 -23.93
CA CYS A 54 16.28 4.91 -24.90
C CYS A 54 16.92 3.55 -24.54
N ARG A 55 17.11 3.24 -23.26
CA ARG A 55 17.60 1.92 -22.80
C ARG A 55 16.66 0.76 -23.20
N ARG A 56 15.35 1.01 -23.34
CA ARG A 56 14.37 0.02 -23.83
C ARG A 56 14.38 -0.12 -25.36
N HIS A 57 15.07 0.77 -26.08
CA HIS A 57 15.23 0.75 -27.53
C HIS A 57 16.71 0.86 -27.91
N PRO A 58 17.54 -0.15 -27.59
CA PRO A 58 19.00 -0.07 -27.74
C PRO A 58 19.46 0.19 -29.19
N HIS A 59 18.66 -0.22 -30.18
CA HIS A 59 18.91 0.05 -31.60
C HIS A 59 18.79 1.54 -32.01
N TRP A 60 18.24 2.42 -31.16
CA TRP A 60 18.20 3.86 -31.44
C TRP A 60 19.51 4.56 -31.12
N VAL A 61 20.32 3.95 -30.25
CA VAL A 61 21.53 4.56 -29.68
C VAL A 61 22.74 3.63 -29.84
N SER A 62 22.64 2.61 -30.70
CA SER A 62 23.68 1.60 -30.89
C SER A 62 24.97 2.19 -31.46
N HIS A 63 24.89 3.29 -32.21
CA HIS A 63 26.05 4.01 -32.73
C HIS A 63 26.81 4.82 -31.67
N PHE A 64 26.22 5.05 -30.50
CA PHE A 64 26.91 5.72 -29.39
C PHE A 64 28.04 4.86 -28.80
N ALA A 65 28.08 3.56 -29.10
CA ALA A 65 29.05 2.61 -28.56
C ALA A 65 30.48 2.76 -29.14
N ASN A 66 30.66 3.54 -30.22
CA ASN A 66 31.93 3.69 -30.93
C ASN A 66 32.68 5.00 -30.63
N LEU A 67 32.20 5.81 -29.68
CA LEU A 67 32.85 7.04 -29.26
C LEU A 67 33.35 6.86 -27.84
N ASP A 68 34.63 7.21 -27.61
CA ASP A 68 35.29 7.08 -26.32
C ASP A 68 34.34 7.46 -25.20
N PRO A 69 34.14 6.61 -24.18
CA PRO A 69 33.24 6.92 -23.10
C PRO A 69 33.72 8.25 -22.50
N PRO A 70 32.81 9.23 -22.30
CA PRO A 70 33.19 10.43 -21.58
C PRO A 70 33.83 10.00 -20.26
N LYS A 71 34.89 10.68 -19.83
CA LYS A 71 35.37 10.59 -18.45
C LYS A 71 34.22 11.02 -17.55
N ILE A 72 33.37 10.06 -17.19
CA ILE A 72 32.39 10.20 -16.13
C ILE A 72 33.24 10.29 -14.87
N GLU A 73 33.20 11.44 -14.21
CA GLU A 73 33.79 11.62 -12.89
C GLU A 73 33.31 10.46 -12.01
N LYS A 74 34.24 9.71 -11.41
CA LYS A 74 33.98 8.42 -10.75
C LYS A 74 32.76 8.42 -9.81
N GLU A 75 32.44 9.57 -9.21
CA GLU A 75 31.35 9.74 -8.25
C GLU A 75 29.95 9.69 -8.90
N GLU A 76 29.73 10.33 -10.05
CA GLU A 76 28.43 10.33 -10.74
C GLU A 76 28.08 8.91 -11.27
N SER A 77 29.11 8.12 -11.61
CA SER A 77 29.00 6.71 -11.97
C SER A 77 28.60 5.82 -10.78
N ILE A 78 29.17 6.07 -9.60
CA ILE A 78 28.90 5.28 -8.38
C ILE A 78 27.49 5.58 -7.86
N SER A 79 27.07 6.85 -7.82
CA SER A 79 25.73 7.25 -7.37
C SER A 79 24.62 6.62 -8.23
N GLN A 80 24.79 6.64 -9.56
CA GLN A 80 23.85 5.97 -10.46
C GLN A 80 23.87 4.45 -10.30
N ALA A 81 25.05 3.85 -10.15
CA ALA A 81 25.17 2.40 -9.94
C ALA A 81 24.54 1.95 -8.61
N LEU A 82 24.66 2.78 -7.56
CA LEU A 82 24.01 2.58 -6.26
C LEU A 82 22.49 2.66 -6.39
N SER A 83 21.99 3.70 -7.09
CA SER A 83 20.57 3.86 -7.40
C SER A 83 20.00 2.62 -8.08
N ASP A 84 20.63 2.20 -9.18
CA ASP A 84 20.21 1.04 -9.97
C ASP A 84 20.27 -0.26 -9.14
N PHE A 85 21.22 -0.38 -8.22
CA PHE A 85 21.39 -1.57 -7.40
C PHE A 85 20.37 -1.67 -6.25
N LEU A 86 20.02 -0.53 -5.65
CA LEU A 86 19.12 -0.41 -4.50
C LEU A 86 17.65 -0.16 -4.89
N PHE A 87 17.27 -0.29 -6.16
CA PHE A 87 15.84 -0.41 -6.54
C PHE A 87 15.19 -1.71 -6.05
N ARG A 88 16.00 -2.64 -5.54
CA ARG A 88 15.54 -3.77 -4.75
C ARG A 88 16.23 -3.70 -3.40
N THR A 89 15.62 -4.36 -2.43
CA THR A 89 16.23 -4.58 -1.12
C THR A 89 17.55 -5.33 -1.24
N ARG A 90 18.56 -4.83 -0.52
CA ARG A 90 19.90 -5.41 -0.42
C ARG A 90 20.37 -5.42 1.01
N THR A 91 21.08 -6.46 1.42
CA THR A 91 21.79 -6.43 2.71
C THR A 91 23.06 -5.59 2.61
N LEU A 92 23.61 -5.17 3.75
CA LEU A 92 24.89 -4.45 3.77
C LEU A 92 26.02 -5.26 3.10
N ALA A 93 26.06 -6.57 3.34
CA ALA A 93 27.04 -7.47 2.75
C ALA A 93 26.92 -7.56 1.23
N GLU A 94 25.68 -7.55 0.68
CA GLU A 94 25.47 -7.53 -0.77
C GLU A 94 25.95 -6.23 -1.41
N ILE A 95 25.78 -5.10 -0.71
CA ILE A 95 26.26 -3.79 -1.15
C ILE A 95 27.79 -3.76 -1.14
N ALA A 96 28.42 -4.11 -0.01
CA ALA A 96 29.87 -4.20 0.13
C ALA A 96 30.49 -5.06 -0.99
N LYS A 97 29.92 -6.25 -1.21
CA LYS A 97 30.34 -7.17 -2.28
C LYS A 97 30.17 -6.58 -3.68
N LYS A 98 29.05 -5.90 -3.96
CA LYS A 98 28.77 -5.32 -5.28
C LYS A 98 29.75 -4.21 -5.65
N PHE A 99 30.07 -3.35 -4.69
CA PHE A 99 30.94 -2.19 -4.90
C PHE A 99 32.42 -2.47 -4.59
N LYS A 100 32.75 -3.68 -4.12
CA LYS A 100 34.11 -4.09 -3.73
C LYS A 100 34.70 -3.17 -2.66
N ILE A 101 33.87 -2.81 -1.70
CA ILE A 101 34.18 -1.98 -0.54
C ILE A 101 33.93 -2.80 0.72
N ASP A 102 34.44 -2.35 1.87
CA ASP A 102 34.08 -2.97 3.15
C ASP A 102 32.69 -2.51 3.65
N GLU A 103 32.22 -3.10 4.75
CA GLU A 103 30.90 -2.75 5.31
C GLU A 103 30.85 -1.35 5.92
N ALA A 104 31.97 -0.81 6.42
CA ALA A 104 32.02 0.53 6.98
C ALA A 104 31.91 1.58 5.86
N GLU A 105 32.61 1.35 4.75
CA GLU A 105 32.52 2.13 3.52
C GLU A 105 31.12 2.02 2.91
N ALA A 106 30.50 0.84 2.91
CA ALA A 106 29.12 0.67 2.44
C ALA A 106 28.12 1.47 3.28
N ARG A 107 28.28 1.52 4.62
CA ARG A 107 27.47 2.39 5.49
C ARG A 107 27.68 3.86 5.19
N ALA A 108 28.94 4.28 4.96
CA ALA A 108 29.24 5.65 4.57
C ALA A 108 28.55 6.01 3.24
N LEU A 109 28.56 5.10 2.26
CA LEU A 109 27.88 5.28 0.98
C LEU A 109 26.35 5.43 1.15
N LEU A 110 25.75 4.68 2.07
CA LEU A 110 24.32 4.75 2.38
C LEU A 110 23.91 6.01 3.15
N SER A 111 24.85 6.69 3.81
CA SER A 111 24.55 7.90 4.59
C SER A 111 24.14 9.11 3.75
N SER A 112 24.48 9.10 2.45
CA SER A 112 24.20 10.17 1.48
C SER A 112 23.47 9.59 0.26
N PRO A 113 22.16 9.34 0.36
CA PRO A 113 21.40 8.77 -0.74
C PRO A 113 21.42 9.70 -1.97
N PRO A 114 21.36 9.14 -3.20
CA PRO A 114 21.31 9.91 -4.44
C PRO A 114 20.16 10.93 -4.48
N ASP A 115 20.39 12.07 -5.13
CA ASP A 115 19.38 13.12 -5.30
C ASP A 115 18.07 12.59 -5.88
N GLY A 116 16.94 13.03 -5.31
CA GLY A 116 15.62 12.59 -5.73
C GLY A 116 15.18 11.24 -5.16
N TYR A 117 16.02 10.59 -4.35
CA TYR A 117 15.70 9.37 -3.62
C TYR A 117 15.89 9.55 -2.12
N HIS A 118 15.23 8.70 -1.34
CA HIS A 118 15.52 8.52 0.07
C HIS A 118 15.74 7.04 0.36
N LEU A 119 16.64 6.78 1.29
CA LEU A 119 16.96 5.43 1.74
C LEU A 119 15.92 4.95 2.75
N ARG A 120 15.45 3.72 2.55
CA ARG A 120 14.66 2.98 3.53
C ARG A 120 15.43 1.79 4.04
N ILE A 121 15.23 1.53 5.32
CA ILE A 121 15.79 0.42 6.06
C ILE A 121 14.63 -0.37 6.62
N GLN A 122 14.58 -1.66 6.32
CA GLN A 122 13.66 -2.62 6.96
C GLN A 122 14.48 -3.80 7.47
N GLN A 123 13.86 -4.65 8.29
CA GLN A 123 14.45 -5.94 8.67
C GLN A 123 13.83 -7.05 7.84
N ASN A 124 14.68 -7.96 7.35
CA ASN A 124 14.22 -9.18 6.70
C ASN A 124 13.75 -10.23 7.73
N GLU A 125 13.34 -11.41 7.26
CA GLU A 125 12.88 -12.50 8.12
C GLU A 125 13.96 -13.08 9.06
N TYR A 126 15.23 -12.79 8.79
CA TYR A 126 16.38 -13.18 9.61
C TYR A 126 16.80 -12.08 10.60
N GLY A 127 16.10 -10.94 10.62
CA GLY A 127 16.44 -9.78 11.46
C GLY A 127 17.61 -8.95 10.93
N GLU A 128 18.03 -9.14 9.69
CA GLU A 128 19.09 -8.35 9.05
C GLU A 128 18.52 -7.08 8.43
N ASP A 129 19.25 -5.97 8.56
CA ASP A 129 18.90 -4.72 7.89
C ASP A 129 19.05 -4.86 6.38
N VAL A 130 17.99 -4.47 5.67
CA VAL A 130 17.92 -4.39 4.23
C VAL A 130 17.60 -2.98 3.76
N PHE A 131 18.28 -2.58 2.71
CA PHE A 131 18.34 -1.22 2.20
C PHE A 131 17.66 -1.13 0.83
N ILE A 132 16.81 -0.14 0.63
CA ILE A 132 16.16 0.15 -0.64
C ILE A 132 16.03 1.66 -0.84
N LEU A 133 16.27 2.12 -2.07
CA LEU A 133 16.04 3.50 -2.46
C LEU A 133 14.63 3.65 -3.01
N LEU A 134 13.87 4.56 -2.42
CA LEU A 134 12.55 4.95 -2.91
C LEU A 134 12.62 6.37 -3.50
N PRO A 135 11.91 6.63 -4.61
CA PRO A 135 11.78 7.99 -5.11
C PRO A 135 11.22 8.91 -4.03
N ASN A 136 11.75 10.13 -3.94
CA ASN A 136 11.17 11.16 -3.08
C ASN A 136 9.73 11.41 -3.51
N LEU A 137 8.85 11.52 -2.52
CA LEU A 137 7.49 11.97 -2.76
C LEU A 137 7.56 13.43 -3.22
N ASP A 138 6.69 13.79 -4.17
CA ASP A 138 6.46 15.20 -4.45
C ASP A 138 6.03 15.88 -3.13
N ASN A 139 6.85 16.82 -2.64
CA ASN A 139 6.67 17.59 -1.40
C ASN A 139 5.30 18.32 -1.30
N ALA A 140 4.47 18.26 -2.33
CA ALA A 140 3.16 18.88 -2.40
C ALA A 140 2.06 18.14 -1.61
N LEU A 141 2.26 16.89 -1.19
CA LEU A 141 1.20 16.12 -0.51
C LEU A 141 1.19 16.36 1.00
N LYS A 142 0.61 17.50 1.39
CA LYS A 142 0.34 17.81 2.80
C LYS A 142 -0.73 16.86 3.35
N VAL A 143 -0.31 15.88 4.15
CA VAL A 143 -1.21 15.04 4.95
C VAL A 143 -1.92 15.95 5.96
N LYS A 144 -3.24 15.84 6.05
CA LYS A 144 -4.03 16.58 7.04
C LYS A 144 -3.72 16.06 8.45
N GLU A 145 -3.99 16.86 9.46
CA GLU A 145 -3.86 16.40 10.84
C GLU A 145 -4.93 15.34 11.18
N ARG A 146 -4.55 14.39 12.03
CA ARG A 146 -5.46 13.40 12.59
C ARG A 146 -6.30 14.06 13.67
N ILE A 147 -7.57 13.71 13.70
CA ILE A 147 -8.48 14.11 14.79
C ILE A 147 -8.63 13.00 15.84
N TRP A 148 -7.75 12.01 15.82
CA TRP A 148 -7.80 10.84 16.70
C TRP A 148 -6.39 10.51 17.15
N THR A 149 -6.29 9.86 18.30
CA THR A 149 -5.00 9.53 18.93
C THR A 149 -4.90 8.03 19.12
N PRO A 150 -3.87 7.36 18.58
CA PRO A 150 -3.63 5.95 18.84
C PRO A 150 -2.87 5.75 20.15
N LYS A 151 -3.22 4.68 20.86
CA LYS A 151 -2.45 4.12 21.98
C LYS A 151 -2.20 2.64 21.68
N ILE A 152 -0.98 2.34 21.27
CA ILE A 152 -0.54 1.00 20.88
C ILE A 152 0.02 0.29 22.12
N GLN A 153 -0.38 -0.95 22.33
CA GLN A 153 0.27 -1.81 23.32
C GLN A 153 1.60 -2.33 22.71
N PRO A 154 2.76 -2.19 23.38
CA PRO A 154 4.06 -2.47 22.74
C PRO A 154 4.40 -3.94 22.44
N THR A 155 3.79 -4.90 23.14
CA THR A 155 4.13 -6.33 23.12
C THR A 155 3.01 -7.25 22.62
N GLN A 156 1.84 -6.70 22.34
CA GLN A 156 0.61 -7.42 21.99
C GLN A 156 -0.12 -6.64 20.90
N PRO A 157 -0.83 -7.32 19.98
CA PRO A 157 -1.56 -6.66 18.90
C PRO A 157 -2.87 -6.05 19.42
N TYR A 158 -2.75 -5.02 20.27
CA TYR A 158 -3.85 -4.25 20.84
C TYR A 158 -3.66 -2.76 20.59
N LEU A 159 -4.73 -2.11 20.14
CA LEU A 159 -4.77 -0.70 19.81
C LEU A 159 -6.02 -0.06 20.41
N ALA A 160 -5.85 1.02 21.17
CA ALA A 160 -6.93 1.92 21.51
C ALA A 160 -6.85 3.18 20.64
N ILE A 161 -7.98 3.65 20.12
CA ILE A 161 -8.09 4.86 19.30
C ILE A 161 -9.09 5.79 19.96
N GLU A 162 -8.62 6.95 20.39
CA GLU A 162 -9.46 7.95 21.04
C GLU A 162 -9.88 9.04 20.05
N PHE A 163 -11.18 9.29 19.97
CA PHE A 163 -11.76 10.43 19.28
C PHE A 163 -12.21 11.51 20.28
N PRO A 164 -12.05 12.80 19.93
CA PRO A 164 -12.54 13.91 20.74
C PRO A 164 -14.04 13.83 21.04
N ASN A 165 -14.39 14.12 22.28
CA ASN A 165 -15.78 14.10 22.76
C ASN A 165 -16.60 15.33 22.31
N ASP A 166 -15.97 16.37 21.77
CA ASP A 166 -16.63 17.56 21.24
C ASP A 166 -17.16 17.38 19.81
N LEU A 167 -16.82 16.27 19.13
CA LEU A 167 -17.33 15.92 17.81
C LEU A 167 -18.84 15.71 17.81
N ARG A 168 -19.59 16.66 17.23
CA ARG A 168 -21.07 16.66 17.19
C ARG A 168 -21.69 15.73 16.12
N TRP A 169 -20.96 14.75 15.62
CA TRP A 169 -21.48 13.84 14.62
C TRP A 169 -22.47 12.85 15.22
N LYS A 170 -23.52 12.50 14.46
CA LYS A 170 -24.50 11.49 14.90
C LYS A 170 -23.90 10.08 14.97
N LYS A 171 -22.90 9.82 14.12
CA LYS A 171 -22.22 8.53 14.00
C LYS A 171 -20.82 8.68 13.41
N LEU A 172 -19.96 7.72 13.72
CA LEU A 172 -18.74 7.40 12.96
C LEU A 172 -19.02 6.20 12.05
N ASN A 173 -18.47 6.21 10.85
CA ASN A 173 -18.47 5.06 9.95
C ASN A 173 -17.03 4.56 9.81
N ILE A 174 -16.77 3.35 10.30
CA ILE A 174 -15.47 2.68 10.19
C ILE A 174 -15.57 1.65 9.06
N VAL A 175 -14.73 1.79 8.06
CA VAL A 175 -14.80 1.03 6.82
C VAL A 175 -13.57 0.12 6.70
N PRO A 176 -13.72 -1.21 6.79
CA PRO A 176 -12.65 -2.10 6.38
C PRO A 176 -12.38 -1.97 4.88
N MET A 177 -11.10 -1.97 4.53
CA MET A 177 -10.63 -2.07 3.16
C MET A 177 -9.58 -3.18 3.08
N ALA A 178 -9.81 -4.17 2.23
CA ALA A 178 -8.95 -5.34 2.10
C ALA A 178 -8.95 -5.86 0.67
N ASP A 179 -8.01 -6.75 0.35
CA ASP A 179 -7.93 -7.38 -0.96
C ASP A 179 -8.01 -6.34 -2.10
N VAL A 180 -7.27 -5.25 -1.91
CA VAL A 180 -7.11 -4.20 -2.91
C VAL A 180 -6.29 -4.73 -4.07
N ASP A 181 -5.29 -5.57 -3.77
CA ASP A 181 -4.37 -6.18 -4.74
C ASP A 181 -3.73 -5.11 -5.66
N PHE A 182 -3.32 -3.97 -5.09
CA PHE A 182 -2.76 -2.85 -5.86
C PHE A 182 -1.52 -3.29 -6.65
N GLY A 183 -1.50 -2.94 -7.94
CA GLY A 183 -0.50 -3.38 -8.91
C GLY A 183 -0.85 -4.67 -9.66
N ASP A 184 -1.90 -5.40 -9.27
CA ASP A 184 -2.43 -6.54 -10.04
C ASP A 184 -3.20 -6.02 -11.28
N PRO A 185 -3.05 -6.62 -12.48
CA PRO A 185 -3.82 -6.25 -13.66
C PRO A 185 -5.35 -6.32 -13.49
N GLN A 186 -5.84 -7.08 -12.52
CA GLN A 186 -7.27 -7.21 -12.20
C GLN A 186 -7.72 -6.29 -11.07
N HIS A 187 -6.83 -5.45 -10.52
CA HIS A 187 -7.21 -4.42 -9.57
C HIS A 187 -8.25 -3.48 -10.21
N ASP A 188 -9.38 -3.29 -9.52
CA ASP A 188 -10.44 -2.40 -9.96
C ASP A 188 -10.16 -0.95 -9.51
N ALA A 189 -9.20 -0.33 -10.20
CA ALA A 189 -8.70 1.00 -9.88
C ALA A 189 -9.78 2.09 -9.84
N GLU A 190 -10.83 1.96 -10.67
CA GLU A 190 -11.93 2.92 -10.73
C GLU A 190 -12.75 2.91 -9.43
N THR A 191 -13.26 1.73 -9.04
CA THR A 191 -13.98 1.54 -7.77
C THR A 191 -13.12 1.93 -6.57
N PHE A 192 -11.83 1.60 -6.59
CA PHE A 192 -10.90 1.99 -5.54
C PHE A 192 -10.75 3.51 -5.44
N ASP A 193 -10.54 4.21 -6.56
CA ASP A 193 -10.41 5.67 -6.59
C ASP A 193 -11.71 6.37 -6.16
N GLU A 194 -12.87 5.85 -6.53
CA GLU A 194 -14.17 6.31 -6.04
C GLU A 194 -14.27 6.17 -4.51
N TYR A 195 -13.81 5.05 -3.96
CA TYR A 195 -13.77 4.81 -2.51
C TYR A 195 -12.91 5.82 -1.78
N ILE A 196 -11.67 6.00 -2.23
CA ILE A 196 -10.74 6.96 -1.65
C ILE A 196 -11.33 8.39 -1.70
N ASN A 197 -11.99 8.73 -2.81
CA ASN A 197 -12.66 10.02 -2.96
C ASN A 197 -13.84 10.19 -2.00
N TRP A 198 -14.67 9.17 -1.83
CA TRP A 198 -15.79 9.20 -0.88
C TRP A 198 -15.31 9.36 0.57
N ILE A 199 -14.30 8.59 0.98
CA ILE A 199 -13.68 8.69 2.31
C ILE A 199 -13.09 10.09 2.50
N SER A 200 -12.39 10.63 1.50
CA SER A 200 -11.78 11.96 1.57
C SER A 200 -12.82 13.06 1.83
N ARG A 201 -13.95 13.03 1.10
CA ARG A 201 -15.00 14.05 1.17
C ARG A 201 -15.94 13.92 2.37
N THR A 202 -16.04 12.73 2.97
CA THR A 202 -17.01 12.47 4.05
C THR A 202 -16.33 12.58 5.43
N PRO A 203 -16.63 13.61 6.26
CA PRO A 203 -15.84 13.90 7.47
C PRO A 203 -15.84 12.78 8.52
N HIS A 204 -16.97 12.09 8.69
CA HIS A 204 -17.20 11.08 9.73
C HIS A 204 -16.97 9.63 9.23
N VAL A 205 -16.22 9.47 8.14
CA VAL A 205 -15.83 8.17 7.58
C VAL A 205 -14.34 7.96 7.77
N PHE A 206 -13.99 6.84 8.37
CA PHE A 206 -12.63 6.39 8.65
C PHE A 206 -12.43 5.00 8.08
N VAL A 207 -11.19 4.62 7.82
CA VAL A 207 -10.85 3.37 7.15
C VAL A 207 -9.76 2.64 7.93
N PHE A 208 -9.70 1.33 7.78
CA PHE A 208 -8.53 0.55 8.15
C PHE A 208 -8.22 -0.46 7.05
N PHE A 209 -6.95 -0.83 6.93
CA PHE A 209 -6.52 -1.86 6.00
C PHE A 209 -6.48 -3.23 6.66
N ASN A 210 -7.11 -4.24 6.06
CA ASN A 210 -7.15 -5.61 6.58
C ASN A 210 -6.52 -6.62 5.61
N GLY A 211 -5.30 -6.32 5.17
CA GLY A 211 -4.45 -7.19 4.37
C GLY A 211 -4.75 -7.26 2.87
N ASN A 212 -3.77 -7.77 2.12
CA ASN A 212 -3.73 -7.83 0.66
C ASN A 212 -3.99 -6.46 0.01
N ILE A 213 -3.33 -5.43 0.51
CA ILE A 213 -3.39 -4.08 -0.06
C ILE A 213 -2.57 -4.02 -1.33
N PHE A 214 -1.38 -4.61 -1.31
CA PHE A 214 -0.59 -4.82 -2.50
C PHE A 214 -0.85 -6.21 -3.08
N LYS A 215 -0.61 -6.35 -4.39
CA LYS A 215 -0.46 -7.68 -4.98
C LYS A 215 0.73 -8.41 -4.36
N LYS A 216 0.74 -9.73 -4.52
CA LYS A 216 1.95 -10.52 -4.36
C LYS A 216 2.87 -10.27 -5.55
N PHE A 217 4.05 -9.72 -5.30
CA PHE A 217 5.06 -9.52 -6.35
C PHE A 217 5.88 -10.80 -6.55
N SER A 218 6.28 -11.06 -7.79
CA SER A 218 7.30 -12.05 -8.08
C SER A 218 8.70 -11.45 -7.93
N ARG A 219 9.72 -12.29 -7.82
CA ARG A 219 11.14 -11.84 -7.77
C ARG A 219 11.54 -11.03 -9.01
N ALA A 220 10.91 -11.30 -10.16
CA ALA A 220 11.14 -10.55 -11.40
C ALA A 220 10.53 -9.15 -11.37
N GLU A 221 9.53 -8.91 -10.51
CA GLU A 221 8.81 -7.64 -10.39
C GLU A 221 9.27 -6.83 -9.17
N ALA A 222 10.26 -7.31 -8.42
CA ALA A 222 10.75 -6.66 -7.19
C ALA A 222 11.20 -5.20 -7.43
N ASP A 223 11.79 -4.90 -8.60
CA ASP A 223 12.19 -3.53 -8.98
C ASP A 223 11.00 -2.56 -9.06
N MET A 224 9.82 -3.06 -9.42
CA MET A 224 8.63 -2.23 -9.61
C MET A 224 7.94 -1.91 -8.28
N MET A 225 8.34 -2.56 -7.20
CA MET A 225 7.66 -2.47 -5.91
C MET A 225 7.75 -1.07 -5.32
N GLY A 226 8.94 -0.43 -5.40
CA GLY A 226 9.13 0.96 -4.94
C GLY A 226 8.28 1.97 -5.71
N GLU A 227 8.18 1.82 -7.04
CA GLU A 227 7.29 2.66 -7.86
C GLU A 227 5.82 2.50 -7.43
N LYS A 228 5.39 1.27 -7.13
CA LYS A 228 4.02 0.99 -6.68
C LYS A 228 3.72 1.51 -5.28
N VAL A 229 4.71 1.52 -4.39
CA VAL A 229 4.61 2.18 -3.08
C VAL A 229 4.29 3.66 -3.28
N VAL A 230 5.10 4.38 -4.06
CA VAL A 230 4.92 5.81 -4.33
C VAL A 230 3.57 6.09 -5.01
N GLU A 231 3.17 5.30 -6.00
CA GLU A 231 1.86 5.45 -6.67
C GLU A 231 0.69 5.33 -5.69
N LEU A 232 0.69 4.32 -4.82
CA LEU A 232 -0.39 4.13 -3.85
C LEU A 232 -0.33 5.19 -2.75
N GLN A 233 0.85 5.52 -2.26
CA GLN A 233 1.06 6.57 -1.26
C GLN A 233 0.49 7.91 -1.73
N ASN A 234 0.74 8.28 -2.99
CA ASN A 234 0.16 9.48 -3.61
C ASN A 234 -1.37 9.47 -3.64
N LYS A 235 -1.99 8.29 -3.85
CA LYS A 235 -3.45 8.14 -3.79
C LYS A 235 -3.97 8.30 -2.36
N LEU A 236 -3.30 7.65 -1.40
CA LEU A 236 -3.70 7.55 0.00
C LEU A 236 -3.43 8.83 0.80
N ALA A 237 -2.48 9.68 0.41
CA ALA A 237 -2.12 10.90 1.13
C ALA A 237 -3.34 11.78 1.48
N ARG A 238 -4.33 11.86 0.58
CA ARG A 238 -5.56 12.64 0.78
C ARG A 238 -6.50 12.09 1.87
N ILE A 239 -6.29 10.85 2.30
CA ILE A 239 -7.05 10.18 3.36
C ILE A 239 -6.16 9.61 4.47
N ALA A 240 -4.84 9.82 4.45
CA ALA A 240 -3.91 9.21 5.42
C ALA A 240 -4.30 9.50 6.89
N HIS A 241 -4.71 10.74 7.19
CA HIS A 241 -5.29 11.16 8.47
C HIS A 241 -6.59 10.46 8.91
N LYS A 242 -7.21 9.66 8.03
CA LYS A 242 -8.42 8.88 8.27
C LYS A 242 -8.17 7.37 8.28
N ILE A 243 -6.94 6.93 8.00
CA ILE A 243 -6.54 5.53 8.09
C ILE A 243 -6.16 5.24 9.54
N LEU A 244 -7.01 4.49 10.23
CA LEU A 244 -6.93 4.25 11.67
C LEU A 244 -5.82 3.26 12.04
N TRP A 245 -5.74 2.17 11.28
CA TRP A 245 -4.67 1.17 11.37
C TRP A 245 -4.59 0.38 10.05
N ALA A 246 -3.56 -0.44 9.95
CA ALA A 246 -3.37 -1.39 8.89
C ALA A 246 -2.90 -2.73 9.44
N GLN A 247 -3.29 -3.80 8.77
CA GLN A 247 -2.89 -5.16 9.10
C GLN A 247 -2.38 -5.87 7.84
N ALA A 248 -1.33 -6.66 7.99
CA ALA A 248 -0.78 -7.51 6.95
C ALA A 248 -1.81 -8.56 6.48
N GLY A 249 -1.74 -8.90 5.19
CA GLY A 249 -2.37 -10.08 4.62
C GLY A 249 -1.35 -11.05 4.07
N THR A 250 -1.83 -12.07 3.37
CA THR A 250 -0.98 -13.11 2.79
C THR A 250 -0.03 -12.58 1.71
N ASN A 251 -0.40 -11.49 1.03
CA ASN A 251 0.44 -10.87 0.02
C ASN A 251 1.59 -10.07 0.66
N GLU A 252 1.30 -9.31 1.71
CA GLU A 252 2.32 -8.60 2.50
C GLU A 252 3.32 -9.59 3.10
N GLU A 253 2.84 -10.68 3.73
CA GLU A 253 3.70 -11.78 4.22
C GLU A 253 4.58 -12.38 3.11
N ALA A 254 4.03 -12.53 1.89
CA ALA A 254 4.79 -13.06 0.77
C ALA A 254 5.83 -12.07 0.23
N ASN A 255 5.53 -10.77 0.26
CA ASN A 255 6.45 -9.72 -0.13
C ASN A 255 7.57 -9.56 0.90
N GLN A 256 7.31 -9.79 2.19
CA GLN A 256 8.33 -9.82 3.25
C GLN A 256 9.41 -10.88 2.99
N ARG A 257 9.08 -11.99 2.33
CA ARG A 257 10.07 -13.01 1.87
C ARG A 257 10.94 -12.55 0.70
N LEU A 258 10.57 -11.44 0.07
CA LEU A 258 11.42 -10.67 -0.84
C LEU A 258 12.14 -9.54 -0.10
N ASN A 259 12.20 -9.63 1.23
CA ASN A 259 12.79 -8.69 2.16
C ASN A 259 12.15 -7.29 2.11
N PHE A 260 10.88 -7.16 1.70
CA PHE A 260 10.21 -5.86 1.66
C PHE A 260 8.70 -5.96 1.85
N ASP A 261 8.17 -5.25 2.83
CA ASP A 261 6.73 -5.06 2.99
C ASP A 261 6.32 -3.66 2.50
N PRO A 262 5.68 -3.56 1.31
CA PRO A 262 5.30 -2.27 0.74
C PRO A 262 4.19 -1.56 1.55
N LEU A 263 3.34 -2.30 2.26
CA LEU A 263 2.29 -1.70 3.09
C LEU A 263 2.89 -1.12 4.36
N GLN A 264 3.86 -1.82 4.97
CA GLN A 264 4.57 -1.34 6.14
C GLN A 264 5.25 0.02 5.88
N VAL A 265 5.93 0.18 4.74
CA VAL A 265 6.57 1.46 4.36
C VAL A 265 5.55 2.60 4.33
N ILE A 266 4.39 2.40 3.69
CA ILE A 266 3.35 3.43 3.64
C ILE A 266 2.84 3.77 5.05
N CYS A 267 2.72 2.76 5.91
CA CYS A 267 2.25 2.96 7.27
C CYS A 267 3.27 3.75 8.10
N GLU A 268 4.56 3.45 8.00
CA GLU A 268 5.63 4.20 8.65
C GLU A 268 5.63 5.67 8.20
N ASP A 269 5.52 5.91 6.89
CA ASP A 269 5.54 7.26 6.32
C ASP A 269 4.38 8.14 6.74
N PHE A 270 3.21 7.52 6.85
CA PHE A 270 2.04 8.23 7.32
C PHE A 270 1.89 8.17 8.84
N ASN A 271 2.74 7.45 9.58
CA ASN A 271 2.57 7.16 11.00
C ASN A 271 1.20 6.53 11.31
N ILE A 272 0.90 5.44 10.60
CA ILE A 272 -0.30 4.60 10.77
C ILE A 272 0.11 3.35 11.54
N PRO A 273 -0.60 2.96 12.62
CA PRO A 273 -0.34 1.70 13.31
C PRO A 273 -0.42 0.50 12.36
N TYR A 274 0.63 -0.34 12.34
CA TYR A 274 0.75 -1.51 11.47
C TYR A 274 0.90 -2.80 12.29
N PHE A 275 0.16 -3.84 11.91
CA PHE A 275 0.16 -5.13 12.60
C PHE A 275 0.36 -6.29 11.63
N THR A 276 1.25 -7.21 11.96
CA THR A 276 1.45 -8.46 11.20
C THR A 276 0.57 -9.60 11.70
N GLU A 277 -0.01 -9.44 12.89
CA GLU A 277 -0.88 -10.39 13.58
C GLU A 277 -2.34 -9.91 13.59
N PRO A 278 -3.32 -10.78 13.91
CA PRO A 278 -4.68 -10.35 14.21
C PRO A 278 -4.71 -9.31 15.33
N VAL A 279 -5.48 -8.24 15.16
CA VAL A 279 -5.47 -7.09 16.06
C VAL A 279 -6.80 -6.91 16.80
N TYR A 280 -6.70 -6.65 18.09
CA TYR A 280 -7.80 -6.14 18.91
C TYR A 280 -7.78 -4.62 18.87
N VAL A 281 -8.91 -4.00 18.54
CA VAL A 281 -9.02 -2.53 18.45
C VAL A 281 -10.20 -2.02 19.24
N ASP A 282 -9.94 -1.06 20.12
CA ASP A 282 -10.96 -0.31 20.84
C ASP A 282 -11.05 1.10 20.27
N ILE A 283 -12.24 1.51 19.87
CA ILE A 283 -12.53 2.89 19.47
C ILE A 283 -13.28 3.56 20.62
N LEU A 284 -12.66 4.56 21.23
CA LEU A 284 -13.23 5.37 22.30
C LEU A 284 -13.84 6.63 21.70
N TRP A 285 -15.15 6.80 21.84
CA TRP A 285 -15.86 7.97 21.32
C TRP A 285 -17.14 8.24 22.12
N GLN A 286 -17.34 9.49 22.57
CA GLN A 286 -18.54 9.90 23.31
C GLN A 286 -18.76 9.08 24.58
N SER A 287 -17.68 8.80 25.33
CA SER A 287 -17.70 7.95 26.53
C SER A 287 -18.09 6.48 26.31
N HIS A 288 -18.17 6.03 25.06
CA HIS A 288 -18.42 4.64 24.70
C HIS A 288 -17.17 3.99 24.12
N ILE A 289 -17.05 2.68 24.35
CA ILE A 289 -15.98 1.84 23.79
C ILE A 289 -16.61 0.90 22.76
N PHE A 290 -16.12 0.96 21.52
CA PHE A 290 -16.52 0.07 20.44
C PHE A 290 -15.38 -0.88 20.10
N THR A 291 -15.62 -2.18 20.23
CA THR A 291 -14.56 -3.19 20.20
C THR A 291 -14.55 -3.99 18.90
N PHE A 292 -13.36 -4.23 18.37
CA PHE A 292 -13.11 -4.93 17.12
C PHE A 292 -12.08 -6.04 17.33
N PHE A 293 -12.28 -7.15 16.63
CA PHE A 293 -11.24 -8.13 16.34
C PHE A 293 -11.09 -8.23 14.82
N CYS A 294 -9.90 -7.94 14.32
CA CYS A 294 -9.61 -7.92 12.90
C CYS A 294 -8.57 -8.98 12.56
N ILE A 295 -8.82 -9.68 11.45
CA ILE A 295 -7.91 -10.70 10.92
C ILE A 295 -8.03 -10.72 9.39
N HIS A 296 -6.93 -10.93 8.68
CA HIS A 296 -7.00 -11.07 7.23
C HIS A 296 -7.63 -12.42 6.86
N GLY A 297 -7.19 -13.49 7.50
CA GLY A 297 -7.68 -14.86 7.28
C GLY A 297 -6.88 -15.62 6.21
N ARG A 298 -7.14 -16.92 6.07
CA ARG A 298 -6.44 -17.84 5.13
C ARG A 298 -7.35 -18.94 4.55
N SER A 299 -8.65 -18.68 4.43
CA SER A 299 -9.65 -19.69 4.06
C SER A 299 -9.94 -19.72 2.55
N ASN A 300 -9.92 -20.92 1.96
CA ASN A 300 -10.36 -21.18 0.58
C ASN A 300 -11.86 -21.56 0.49
N ALA A 301 -12.68 -21.19 1.47
CA ALA A 301 -14.07 -21.63 1.54
C ALA A 301 -14.92 -21.08 0.37
N ILE A 302 -15.62 -21.99 -0.32
CA ILE A 302 -16.44 -21.68 -1.51
C ILE A 302 -17.93 -21.55 -1.15
N THR A 303 -18.43 -22.33 -0.21
CA THR A 303 -19.86 -22.30 0.19
C THR A 303 -20.13 -21.17 1.19
N LYS A 304 -21.35 -20.63 1.22
CA LYS A 304 -21.73 -19.59 2.19
C LYS A 304 -21.50 -20.04 3.64
N GLY A 305 -21.86 -21.30 3.95
CA GLY A 305 -21.63 -21.90 5.27
C GLY A 305 -20.14 -22.03 5.62
N GLY A 306 -19.31 -22.49 4.67
CA GLY A 306 -17.86 -22.58 4.88
C GLY A 306 -17.20 -21.21 5.12
N ARG A 307 -17.65 -20.18 4.41
CA ARG A 307 -17.18 -18.80 4.63
C ARG A 307 -17.57 -18.26 6.00
N LEU A 308 -18.82 -18.47 6.40
CA LEU A 308 -19.30 -18.07 7.72
C LEU A 308 -18.56 -18.82 8.85
N ASN A 309 -18.32 -20.12 8.68
CA ASN A 309 -17.53 -20.90 9.62
C ASN A 309 -16.10 -20.37 9.76
N ALA A 310 -15.49 -19.86 8.68
CA ALA A 310 -14.16 -19.27 8.74
C ALA A 310 -14.11 -18.03 9.64
N VAL A 311 -15.06 -17.10 9.49
CA VAL A 311 -15.14 -15.88 10.34
C VAL A 311 -15.62 -16.18 11.76
N ILE A 312 -16.30 -17.31 12.00
CA ILE A 312 -16.72 -17.74 13.35
C ILE A 312 -15.55 -18.31 14.16
N ARG A 313 -14.53 -18.90 13.54
CA ARG A 313 -13.43 -19.57 14.29
C ARG A 313 -12.82 -18.72 15.40
N PRO A 314 -12.49 -17.42 15.19
CA PRO A 314 -11.92 -16.59 16.25
C PRO A 314 -12.80 -16.45 17.49
N ILE A 315 -14.12 -16.52 17.31
CA ILE A 315 -15.13 -16.35 18.37
C ILE A 315 -14.94 -17.36 19.50
N VAL A 316 -14.40 -18.55 19.21
CA VAL A 316 -14.23 -19.64 20.18
C VAL A 316 -13.19 -19.32 21.25
N PHE A 317 -12.18 -18.50 20.95
CA PHE A 317 -11.08 -18.21 21.87
C PHE A 317 -11.04 -16.75 22.36
N GLN A 318 -11.81 -15.85 21.76
CA GLN A 318 -11.84 -14.44 22.13
C GLN A 318 -12.93 -14.10 23.14
N GLU A 319 -12.73 -13.01 23.87
CA GLU A 319 -13.79 -12.35 24.63
C GLU A 319 -14.87 -11.74 23.73
N PHE A 320 -15.90 -11.14 24.34
CA PHE A 320 -16.93 -10.46 23.56
C PHE A 320 -16.35 -9.20 22.88
N VAL A 321 -16.44 -9.14 21.56
CA VAL A 321 -16.19 -7.92 20.77
C VAL A 321 -17.41 -7.57 19.92
N MET A 322 -17.63 -6.30 19.60
CA MET A 322 -18.79 -5.88 18.81
C MET A 322 -18.67 -6.29 17.34
N PHE A 323 -17.46 -6.23 16.77
CA PHE A 323 -17.19 -6.53 15.36
C PHE A 323 -16.05 -7.54 15.21
N VAL A 324 -16.31 -8.63 14.48
CA VAL A 324 -15.28 -9.56 14.01
C VAL A 324 -15.15 -9.37 12.51
N VAL A 325 -13.99 -8.90 12.05
CA VAL A 325 -13.77 -8.53 10.64
C VAL A 325 -12.72 -9.44 10.01
N MET A 326 -13.12 -10.17 8.98
CA MET A 326 -12.26 -11.05 8.20
C MET A 326 -12.19 -10.61 6.73
N ALA A 327 -11.02 -10.71 6.11
CA ALA A 327 -10.83 -10.48 4.68
C ALA A 327 -10.53 -11.80 3.93
N HIS A 328 -9.76 -11.76 2.84
CA HIS A 328 -9.21 -12.90 2.09
C HIS A 328 -10.23 -13.71 1.26
N ILE A 329 -11.44 -13.91 1.79
CA ILE A 329 -12.51 -14.68 1.17
C ILE A 329 -13.18 -13.92 0.01
N LYS A 330 -12.98 -12.59 -0.05
CA LYS A 330 -13.46 -11.68 -1.12
C LYS A 330 -14.97 -11.75 -1.31
N ASP A 331 -15.70 -11.75 -0.20
CA ASP A 331 -17.16 -11.81 -0.16
C ASP A 331 -17.73 -10.68 0.69
N LYS A 332 -18.92 -10.17 0.34
CA LYS A 332 -19.61 -9.12 1.09
C LYS A 332 -20.65 -9.80 1.96
N MET A 333 -20.24 -10.20 3.16
CA MET A 333 -21.14 -10.83 4.13
C MET A 333 -21.14 -10.06 5.44
N MET A 334 -22.34 -9.90 5.98
CA MET A 334 -22.56 -9.45 7.34
C MET A 334 -23.52 -10.43 7.99
N ASN A 335 -23.13 -11.03 9.11
CA ASN A 335 -24.03 -11.84 9.91
C ASN A 335 -24.08 -11.29 11.33
N LYS A 336 -25.28 -11.28 11.92
CA LYS A 336 -25.45 -10.95 13.33
C LYS A 336 -25.55 -12.25 14.13
N ILE A 337 -24.85 -12.31 15.24
CA ILE A 337 -25.02 -13.38 16.23
C ILE A 337 -25.33 -12.75 17.59
N ILE A 338 -25.93 -13.52 18.48
CA ILE A 338 -26.18 -13.11 19.86
C ILE A 338 -25.19 -13.85 20.74
N ARG A 339 -24.45 -13.11 21.56
CA ARG A 339 -23.58 -13.64 22.62
C ARG A 339 -24.26 -13.39 23.96
N ILE A 340 -24.38 -14.43 24.77
CA ILE A 340 -24.84 -14.30 26.16
C ILE A 340 -23.61 -13.91 26.99
N CYS A 341 -23.66 -12.75 27.64
CA CYS A 341 -22.58 -12.20 28.45
C CYS A 341 -23.05 -12.00 29.89
N ARG A 342 -22.15 -12.18 30.86
CA ARG A 342 -22.43 -11.83 32.26
C ARG A 342 -22.30 -10.31 32.40
N ASN A 343 -23.24 -9.68 33.09
CA ASN A 343 -23.09 -8.32 33.62
C ASN A 343 -22.95 -8.44 35.15
N PRO A 344 -21.71 -8.41 35.68
CA PRO A 344 -21.47 -8.53 37.12
C PRO A 344 -22.04 -7.36 37.93
N GLN A 345 -22.18 -6.17 37.33
CA GLN A 345 -22.69 -4.98 38.00
C GLN A 345 -24.19 -5.10 38.30
N GLU A 346 -24.98 -5.61 37.35
CA GLU A 346 -26.42 -5.83 37.49
C GLU A 346 -26.77 -7.26 37.93
N PHE A 347 -25.77 -8.13 38.06
CA PHE A 347 -25.91 -9.55 38.40
C PHE A 347 -26.92 -10.30 37.50
N ASN A 348 -26.88 -10.03 36.19
CA ASN A 348 -27.75 -10.66 35.20
C ASN A 348 -26.98 -11.20 33.98
N LEU A 349 -27.69 -11.91 33.10
CA LEU A 349 -27.20 -12.32 31.79
C LEU A 349 -27.77 -11.38 30.72
N GLU A 350 -26.90 -10.87 29.87
CA GLU A 350 -27.27 -9.95 28.79
C GLU A 350 -27.08 -10.60 27.43
N HIS A 351 -28.00 -10.30 26.53
CA HIS A 351 -27.88 -10.65 25.11
C HIS A 351 -27.19 -9.52 24.36
N LYS A 352 -25.93 -9.73 23.98
CA LYS A 352 -25.16 -8.75 23.20
C LYS A 352 -25.09 -9.16 21.73
N ILE A 353 -25.28 -8.20 20.84
CA ILE A 353 -25.18 -8.42 19.40
C ILE A 353 -23.72 -8.38 18.98
N GLN A 354 -23.23 -9.40 18.29
CA GLN A 354 -21.90 -9.39 17.69
C GLN A 354 -22.05 -9.50 16.17
N TYR A 355 -21.33 -8.65 15.43
CA TYR A 355 -21.36 -8.62 13.98
C TYR A 355 -20.15 -9.34 13.40
N LEU A 356 -20.40 -10.28 12.50
CA LEU A 356 -19.38 -11.00 11.74
C LEU A 356 -19.36 -10.41 10.34
N ILE A 357 -18.19 -9.91 9.93
CA ILE A 357 -18.01 -9.18 8.68
C ILE A 357 -16.97 -9.92 7.83
N ILE A 358 -17.32 -10.17 6.58
CA ILE A 358 -16.36 -10.56 5.54
C ILE A 358 -16.22 -9.39 4.58
N CYS A 359 -14.99 -8.96 4.33
CA CYS A 359 -14.67 -7.84 3.46
C CYS A 359 -14.82 -8.21 1.98
N PRO A 360 -15.45 -7.33 1.17
CA PRO A 360 -15.37 -7.41 -0.28
C PRO A 360 -13.94 -7.12 -0.77
N SER A 361 -13.68 -7.38 -2.05
CA SER A 361 -12.40 -7.06 -2.69
C SER A 361 -12.52 -5.96 -3.74
N PHE A 362 -11.38 -5.40 -4.14
CA PHE A 362 -11.29 -4.48 -5.29
C PHE A 362 -10.70 -5.21 -6.50
N ARG A 363 -11.17 -6.43 -6.77
CA ARG A 363 -10.78 -7.20 -7.95
C ARG A 363 -11.91 -7.31 -8.96
N ARG A 364 -11.55 -7.18 -10.23
CA ARG A 364 -12.42 -7.49 -11.35
C ARG A 364 -12.58 -9.01 -11.49
N TYR A 365 -13.79 -9.45 -11.81
CA TYR A 365 -14.08 -10.86 -12.01
C TYR A 365 -13.62 -11.34 -13.39
N PHE A 366 -14.05 -10.69 -14.47
CA PHE A 366 -13.66 -11.11 -15.82
C PHE A 366 -12.16 -10.90 -16.05
N GLY A 367 -11.51 -11.89 -16.67
CA GLY A 367 -10.06 -11.94 -16.81
C GLY A 367 -9.32 -12.55 -15.61
N SER A 368 -10.02 -12.88 -14.52
CA SER A 368 -9.45 -13.53 -13.33
C SER A 368 -9.30 -15.03 -13.44
N GLU A 369 -8.39 -15.59 -12.64
CA GLU A 369 -8.28 -17.04 -12.45
C GLU A 369 -9.58 -17.63 -11.88
N THR A 370 -10.24 -16.89 -10.99
CA THR A 370 -11.55 -17.24 -10.42
C THR A 370 -12.59 -17.40 -11.52
N ALA A 371 -12.63 -16.50 -12.51
CA ALA A 371 -13.52 -16.64 -13.66
C ALA A 371 -13.15 -17.84 -14.56
N ARG A 372 -11.86 -18.08 -14.81
CA ARG A 372 -11.41 -19.26 -15.60
C ARG A 372 -11.77 -20.59 -14.93
N LYS A 373 -11.77 -20.63 -13.60
CA LYS A 373 -12.16 -21.80 -12.80
C LYS A 373 -13.68 -21.96 -12.65
N GLY A 374 -14.48 -21.04 -13.18
CA GLY A 374 -15.94 -21.05 -13.05
C GLY A 374 -16.45 -20.78 -11.63
N TYR A 375 -15.62 -20.19 -10.77
CA TYR A 375 -16.05 -19.77 -9.44
C TYR A 375 -16.90 -18.51 -9.53
N ARG A 376 -17.74 -18.28 -8.53
CA ARG A 376 -18.62 -17.12 -8.51
C ARG A 376 -17.83 -15.79 -8.48
N PRO A 377 -18.40 -14.70 -9.02
CA PRO A 377 -17.82 -13.37 -8.92
C PRO A 377 -17.52 -12.93 -7.48
N PHE A 378 -16.48 -12.10 -7.35
CA PHE A 378 -16.19 -11.39 -6.11
C PHE A 378 -17.32 -10.41 -5.81
N SER A 379 -17.62 -10.24 -4.52
CA SER A 379 -18.58 -9.23 -4.10
C SER A 379 -17.90 -7.86 -4.10
N ILE A 380 -18.51 -6.87 -4.75
CA ILE A 380 -18.03 -5.48 -4.85
C ILE A 380 -18.79 -4.59 -3.84
N GLY A 381 -18.19 -3.47 -3.44
CA GLY A 381 -18.78 -2.44 -2.58
C GLY A 381 -18.10 -2.37 -1.22
N THR A 382 -18.80 -1.88 -0.19
CA THR A 382 -18.27 -1.84 1.18
C THR A 382 -19.19 -2.47 2.19
N VAL A 383 -18.60 -2.79 3.33
CA VAL A 383 -19.28 -2.93 4.60
C VAL A 383 -18.84 -1.76 5.47
N SER A 384 -19.77 -1.12 6.17
CA SER A 384 -19.45 -0.07 7.15
C SER A 384 -19.90 -0.48 8.54
N CYS A 385 -18.98 -0.38 9.51
CA CYS A 385 -19.27 -0.47 10.93
C CYS A 385 -19.69 0.92 11.41
N ARG A 386 -20.93 1.07 11.83
CA ARG A 386 -21.50 2.36 12.25
C ARG A 386 -21.54 2.41 13.77
N LEU A 387 -20.84 3.39 14.33
CA LEU A 387 -20.77 3.66 15.77
C LEU A 387 -21.61 4.91 16.02
N TYR A 388 -22.59 4.85 16.92
CA TYR A 388 -23.49 5.96 17.20
C TYR A 388 -23.11 6.65 18.50
N ARG A 389 -23.45 7.93 18.57
CA ARG A 389 -23.10 8.79 19.71
C ARG A 389 -23.69 8.30 21.04
N ASP A 390 -24.77 7.55 21.00
CA ASP A 390 -25.48 6.96 22.15
C ASP A 390 -24.95 5.58 22.56
N GLY A 391 -23.83 5.14 21.96
CA GLY A 391 -23.24 3.81 22.21
C GLY A 391 -23.87 2.69 21.38
N PHE A 392 -24.93 2.96 20.60
CA PHE A 392 -25.48 1.99 19.68
C PHE A 392 -24.49 1.70 18.54
N TYR A 393 -24.52 0.47 18.02
CA TYR A 393 -23.68 0.08 16.89
C TYR A 393 -24.41 -0.88 15.96
N ARG A 394 -24.08 -0.81 14.66
CA ARG A 394 -24.59 -1.73 13.64
C ARG A 394 -23.69 -1.75 12.42
N THR A 395 -23.93 -2.71 11.53
CA THR A 395 -23.32 -2.72 10.20
C THR A 395 -24.27 -2.20 9.13
N SER A 396 -23.73 -1.82 7.97
CA SER A 396 -24.50 -1.53 6.76
C SER A 396 -23.73 -1.90 5.51
N ASN A 397 -24.48 -2.29 4.47
CA ASN A 397 -23.97 -2.53 3.12
C ASN A 397 -24.11 -1.32 2.20
#